data_AF-A0A2V6KF63-F1
#
_entry.id   AF-A0A2V6KF63-F1
#
_cell.length_a   1.000
_cell.length_b   1.000
_cell.length_c   1.000
_cell.angle_alpha   90.00
_cell.angle_beta   90.00
_cell.angle_gamma   90.00
#
_symmetry.space_group_name_H-M   'P 1'
#
loop_
_entity.id
_entity.type
_entity.pdbx_description
1 polymer ?
#
loop_
_entity_poly.entity_id
_entity_poly.type
_entity_poly.pdbx_seq_one_letter_code
_entity_poly.pdbx_strand_id
1 'polypeptide(L)'
;MERVWRILNVASMIILAASIPITEPHPLSLLPFAALLLCIAFLPFVLKHHWERHYHLIALFLAATTTAYYLFGIRQPEPILRECADYIRFMALVGSLFIVAGGIHLRIRGKATPSFNCAFLFLATITGNILGTTG
;
A
#
# COMPACT_ATOMS: atom_id res chain seq x y z
N MET A 1 11.60 27.35 39.57
CA MET A 1 11.14 28.26 38.50
C MET A 1 11.55 27.81 37.10
N GLU A 2 12.76 27.28 36.89
CA GLU A 2 13.25 26.84 35.56
C GLU A 2 12.48 25.70 34.89
N ARG A 3 11.92 24.76 35.67
CA ARG A 3 11.09 23.67 35.12
C ARG A 3 9.83 24.17 34.42
N VAL A 4 9.22 25.24 34.94
CA VAL A 4 7.99 25.83 34.37
C VAL A 4 8.31 26.51 33.04
N TRP A 5 9.42 27.24 32.96
CA TRP A 5 9.91 27.85 31.71
C TRP A 5 10.25 26.81 30.64
N ARG A 6 10.86 25.67 31.01
CA ARG A 6 11.10 24.56 30.08
C ARG A 6 9.81 23.95 29.55
N ILE A 7 8.80 23.75 30.39
CA ILE A 7 7.51 23.18 29.97
C ILE A 7 6.78 24.15 29.05
N LEU A 8 6.79 25.46 29.35
CA LEU A 8 6.18 26.48 28.51
C LEU A 8 6.87 26.62 27.13
N ASN A 9 8.20 26.52 27.07
CA ASN A 9 8.93 26.51 25.80
C ASN A 9 8.67 25.25 24.98
N VAL A 10 8.61 24.07 25.60
CA VAL A 10 8.30 22.83 24.88
C VAL A 10 6.85 22.86 24.36
N ALA A 11 5.91 23.32 25.18
CA ALA A 11 4.52 23.48 24.77
C ALA A 11 4.36 24.50 23.64
N SER A 12 5.06 25.64 23.70
CA SER A 12 5.01 26.64 22.63
C SER A 12 5.64 26.13 21.33
N MET A 13 6.72 25.34 21.39
CA MET A 13 7.30 24.68 20.21
C MET A 13 6.37 23.62 19.60
N ILE A 14 5.66 22.85 20.43
CA ILE A 14 4.66 21.88 19.95
C ILE A 14 3.48 22.60 19.30
N ILE A 15 3.00 23.68 19.90
CA ILE A 15 1.90 24.49 19.34
C ILE A 15 2.33 25.16 18.02
N LEU A 16 3.58 25.64 17.94
CA LEU A 16 4.12 26.25 16.72
C LEU A 16 4.39 25.22 15.61
N ALA A 17 4.76 23.99 15.97
CA ALA A 17 4.88 22.88 15.01
C ALA A 17 3.50 22.40 14.53
N ALA A 18 2.50 22.38 15.41
CA ALA A 18 1.13 22.02 15.08
C ALA A 18 0.41 23.10 14.24
N SER A 19 0.90 24.34 14.22
CA SER A 19 0.35 25.44 13.42
C SER A 19 0.99 25.56 12.03
N ILE A 20 1.89 24.65 11.64
CA ILE A 20 2.37 24.56 10.25
C ILE A 20 1.15 24.20 9.39
N PRO A 21 0.75 25.07 8.43
CA PRO A 21 -0.40 24.80 7.59
C PRO A 21 -0.09 23.59 6.70
N ILE A 22 -0.69 22.45 7.03
CA ILE A 22 -0.70 21.28 6.16
C ILE A 22 -1.56 21.67 4.96
N THR A 23 -0.95 21.69 3.78
CA THR A 23 -1.68 22.08 2.58
C THR A 23 -2.37 20.84 2.08
N GLU A 24 -3.69 20.80 2.25
CA GLU A 24 -4.49 19.70 1.75
C GLU A 24 -4.32 19.60 0.22
N PRO A 25 -3.94 18.43 -0.31
CA PRO A 25 -3.76 18.26 -1.74
C PRO A 25 -5.09 18.46 -2.45
N HIS A 26 -5.03 19.03 -3.65
CA HIS A 26 -6.24 19.19 -4.44
C HIS A 26 -6.81 17.80 -4.77
N PRO A 27 -8.15 17.59 -4.73
CA PRO A 27 -8.76 16.28 -5.00
C PRO A 27 -8.37 15.67 -6.36
N LEU A 28 -8.02 16.51 -7.34
CA LEU A 28 -7.53 16.06 -8.65
C LEU A 28 -6.19 15.30 -8.57
N SER A 29 -5.47 15.36 -7.46
CA SER A 29 -4.26 14.55 -7.22
C SER A 29 -4.54 13.04 -7.18
N LEU A 30 -5.81 12.63 -7.05
CA LEU A 30 -6.25 11.24 -7.16
C LEU A 30 -6.32 10.74 -8.60
N LEU A 31 -6.28 11.63 -9.60
CA LEU A 31 -6.43 11.26 -11.01
C LEU A 31 -5.40 10.23 -11.49
N PRO A 32 -4.09 10.35 -11.19
CA PRO A 32 -3.11 9.34 -11.59
C PRO A 32 -3.41 7.97 -10.97
N PHE A 33 -3.90 7.92 -9.74
CA PHE A 33 -4.30 6.67 -9.10
C PHE A 33 -5.54 6.05 -9.76
N ALA A 34 -6.59 6.84 -10.00
CA ALA A 34 -7.78 6.38 -10.72
C ALA A 34 -7.44 5.90 -12.14
N ALA A 35 -6.56 6.62 -12.85
CA ALA A 35 -6.05 6.21 -14.15
C ALA A 35 -5.27 4.90 -14.08
N LEU A 36 -4.46 4.68 -13.03
CA LEU A 36 -3.76 3.42 -12.81
C LEU A 36 -4.76 2.26 -12.65
N LEU A 37 -5.80 2.44 -11.83
CA LEU A 37 -6.84 1.44 -11.60
C LEU A 37 -7.59 1.09 -12.89
N LEU A 38 -7.95 2.10 -13.69
CA LEU A 38 -8.54 1.87 -15.01
C LEU A 38 -7.57 1.13 -15.93
N CYS A 39 -6.28 1.47 -15.92
CA CYS A 39 -5.30 0.78 -16.74
C CYS A 39 -5.18 -0.70 -16.38
N ILE A 40 -5.01 -1.03 -15.10
CA ILE A 40 -4.89 -2.43 -14.66
C ILE A 40 -6.18 -3.23 -14.92
N ALA A 41 -7.35 -2.58 -14.95
CA ALA A 41 -8.64 -3.24 -15.21
C ALA A 41 -8.88 -3.47 -16.71
N PHE A 42 -8.61 -2.49 -17.57
CA PHE A 42 -8.99 -2.52 -18.99
C PHE A 42 -7.85 -2.93 -19.93
N LEU A 43 -6.62 -2.43 -19.75
CA LEU A 43 -5.52 -2.71 -20.69
C LEU A 43 -5.14 -4.19 -20.84
N PRO A 44 -5.15 -5.06 -19.79
CA PRO A 44 -4.86 -6.48 -20.01
C PRO A 44 -5.90 -7.18 -20.88
N PHE A 45 -7.14 -6.67 -20.93
CA PHE A 45 -8.20 -7.22 -21.77
C PHE A 45 -8.05 -6.82 -23.25
N VAL A 46 -7.65 -5.58 -23.52
CA VAL A 46 -7.56 -5.04 -24.90
C VAL A 46 -6.20 -5.31 -25.55
N LEU A 47 -5.11 -5.17 -24.79
CA LEU A 47 -3.73 -5.14 -25.30
C LEU A 47 -2.78 -6.02 -24.47
N LYS A 48 -3.18 -7.26 -24.19
CA LYS A 48 -2.47 -8.21 -23.31
C LYS A 48 -0.95 -8.23 -23.50
N HIS A 49 -0.47 -8.45 -24.73
CA HIS A 49 0.97 -8.61 -24.99
C HIS A 49 1.76 -7.31 -24.78
N HIS A 50 1.16 -6.15 -25.06
CA HIS A 50 1.81 -4.86 -24.84
C HIS A 50 1.81 -4.49 -23.36
N TRP A 51 0.72 -4.79 -22.66
CA TRP A 51 0.55 -4.56 -21.22
C TRP A 51 1.57 -5.36 -20.41
N GLU A 52 1.71 -6.66 -20.65
CA GLU A 52 2.68 -7.52 -19.95
C GLU A 52 4.12 -6.96 -20.02
N ARG A 53 4.47 -6.31 -21.14
CA ARG A 53 5.80 -5.73 -21.32
C ARG A 53 5.97 -4.34 -20.72
N HIS A 54 4.94 -3.48 -20.71
CA HIS A 54 5.10 -2.06 -20.36
C HIS A 54 4.33 -1.62 -19.11
N TYR A 55 3.61 -2.52 -18.41
CA TYR A 55 2.83 -2.15 -17.23
C TYR A 55 3.67 -1.42 -16.17
N HIS A 56 4.92 -1.84 -15.97
CA HIS A 56 5.83 -1.24 -15.00
C HIS A 56 6.20 0.20 -15.36
N LEU A 57 6.33 0.53 -16.65
CA LEU A 57 6.59 1.88 -17.12
C LEU A 57 5.38 2.78 -16.95
N ILE A 58 4.18 2.28 -17.24
CA ILE A 58 2.93 3.02 -17.05
C ILE A 58 2.73 3.33 -15.57
N ALA A 59 2.93 2.32 -14.71
CA ALA A 59 2.84 2.49 -13.26
C ALA A 59 3.88 3.48 -12.73
N LEU A 60 5.13 3.39 -13.19
CA LEU A 60 6.20 4.31 -12.79
C LEU A 60 5.91 5.74 -13.25
N PHE A 61 5.38 5.93 -14.46
CA PHE A 61 5.02 7.23 -15.00
C PHE A 61 3.90 7.90 -14.19
N LEU A 62 2.84 7.15 -13.87
CA LEU A 62 1.73 7.65 -13.04
C LEU A 62 2.20 7.95 -11.61
N ALA A 63 3.02 7.07 -11.02
CA ALA A 63 3.61 7.29 -9.70
C ALA A 63 4.50 8.55 -9.69
N ALA A 64 5.39 8.69 -10.67
CA ALA A 64 6.27 9.84 -10.81
C ALA A 64 5.48 11.15 -10.96
N THR A 65 4.33 11.12 -11.64
CA THR A 65 3.45 12.29 -11.77
C THR A 65 2.92 12.73 -10.40
N THR A 66 2.42 11.81 -9.58
CA THR A 66 1.98 12.11 -8.21
C THR A 66 3.14 12.58 -7.34
N THR A 67 4.28 11.90 -7.40
CA THR A 67 5.49 12.28 -6.64
C THR A 67 5.97 13.68 -7.01
N ALA A 68 5.99 14.03 -8.30
CA ALA A 68 6.35 15.37 -8.77
C ALA A 68 5.36 16.45 -8.27
N TYR A 69 4.07 16.15 -8.18
CA TYR A 69 3.08 17.08 -7.63
C TYR A 69 3.36 17.41 -6.15
N TYR A 70 3.69 16.40 -5.34
CA TYR A 70 4.04 16.60 -3.92
C TYR A 70 5.40 17.32 -3.74
N LEU A 71 6.40 17.01 -4.57
CA LEU A 71 7.73 17.61 -4.50
C LEU A 71 7.78 19.06 -5.01
N PHE A 72 7.18 19.34 -6.16
CA PHE A 72 7.30 20.64 -6.81
C PHE A 72 6.07 21.54 -6.62
N GLY A 73 4.86 20.94 -6.56
CA GLY A 73 3.60 21.66 -6.40
C GLY A 73 3.36 22.07 -4.95
N ILE A 74 3.20 21.10 -4.06
CA ILE A 74 2.92 21.34 -2.63
C ILE A 74 4.22 21.57 -1.83
N ARG A 75 5.36 21.10 -2.34
CA ARG A 75 6.69 21.18 -1.69
C ARG A 75 6.72 20.52 -0.30
N GLN A 76 5.97 19.43 -0.15
CA GLN A 76 5.89 18.64 1.08
C GLN A 76 6.33 17.20 0.78
N PRO A 77 7.63 16.88 0.93
CA PRO A 77 8.15 15.54 0.64
C PRO A 77 7.92 14.53 1.79
N GLU A 78 7.59 15.02 2.99
CA GLU A 78 7.45 14.19 4.19
C GLU A 78 6.40 13.07 4.05
N PRO A 79 5.19 13.32 3.49
CA PRO A 79 4.21 12.27 3.29
C PRO A 79 4.73 11.15 2.37
N ILE A 80 5.44 11.49 1.29
CA ILE A 80 5.98 10.48 0.36
C ILE A 80 6.94 9.54 1.09
N LEU A 81 7.86 10.09 1.88
CA LEU A 81 8.87 9.30 2.60
C LEU A 81 8.23 8.39 3.64
N ARG A 82 7.22 8.89 4.36
CA ARG A 82 6.44 8.13 5.34
C ARG A 82 5.71 6.95 4.68
N GLU A 83 4.97 7.22 3.60
CA GLU A 83 4.25 6.18 2.86
C GLU A 83 5.19 5.17 2.21
N CYS A 84 6.35 5.60 1.70
CA CYS A 84 7.37 4.68 1.19
C CYS A 84 7.88 3.72 2.27
N ALA A 85 8.09 4.21 3.50
CA ALA A 85 8.52 3.35 4.61
C ALA A 85 7.43 2.32 4.96
N ASP A 86 6.16 2.73 5.00
CA ASP A 86 5.04 1.83 5.26
C ASP A 86 4.81 0.82 4.13
N TYR A 87 5.03 1.24 2.87
CA TYR A 87 5.04 0.34 1.72
C TYR A 87 6.14 -0.73 1.83
N ILE A 88 7.35 -0.38 2.25
CA ILE A 88 8.44 -1.34 2.45
C ILE A 88 8.07 -2.34 3.56
N ARG A 89 7.47 -1.88 4.66
CA ARG A 89 7.01 -2.75 5.75
C ARG A 89 5.93 -3.72 5.26
N PHE A 90 4.99 -3.23 4.47
CA PHE A 90 3.96 -4.05 3.85
C PHE A 90 4.55 -5.08 2.88
N MET A 91 5.50 -4.68 2.04
CA MET A 91 6.18 -5.60 1.12
C MET A 91 7.01 -6.67 1.84
N ALA A 92 7.67 -6.32 2.95
CA ALA A 92 8.38 -7.29 3.78
C ALA A 92 7.41 -8.32 4.40
N LEU A 93 6.25 -7.86 4.86
CA LEU A 93 5.18 -8.71 5.38
C LEU A 93 4.62 -9.65 4.31
N VAL A 94 4.26 -9.14 3.13
CA VAL A 94 3.79 -9.96 2.00
C VAL A 94 4.86 -10.95 1.55
N GLY A 95 6.12 -10.52 1.51
CA GLY A 95 7.26 -11.38 1.18
C GLY A 95 7.46 -12.51 2.20
N SER A 96 7.34 -12.21 3.49
CA SER A 96 7.38 -13.22 4.56
C SER A 96 6.25 -14.24 4.40
N LEU A 97 5.02 -13.77 4.16
CA LEU A 97 3.87 -14.63 3.93
C LEU A 97 4.07 -15.52 2.70
N PHE A 98 4.64 -14.98 1.61
CA PHE A 98 4.94 -15.75 0.41
C PHE A 98 5.96 -16.86 0.66
N ILE A 99 7.04 -16.58 1.40
CA ILE A 99 8.08 -17.57 1.74
C ILE A 99 7.50 -18.66 2.64
N VAL A 100 6.78 -18.28 3.70
CA VAL A 100 6.18 -19.23 4.65
C VAL A 100 5.14 -20.09 3.94
N ALA A 101 4.21 -19.48 3.20
CA ALA A 101 3.16 -20.21 2.47
C ALA A 101 3.76 -21.12 1.38
N GLY A 102 4.77 -20.65 0.64
CA GLY A 102 5.46 -21.44 -0.38
C GLY A 102 6.19 -22.67 0.17
N GLY A 103 6.60 -22.65 1.43
CA GLY A 103 7.19 -23.81 2.12
C GLY A 103 6.18 -24.86 2.62
N ILE A 104 4.88 -24.53 2.66
CA ILE A 104 3.84 -25.45 3.14
C ILE A 104 3.40 -26.38 2.00
N HIS A 105 3.97 -27.58 1.97
CA HIS A 105 3.55 -28.63 1.04
C HIS A 105 2.48 -29.55 1.65
N LEU A 106 1.20 -29.26 1.41
CA LEU A 106 0.09 -30.12 1.79
C LEU A 106 -0.15 -31.22 0.73
N ARG A 107 0.22 -32.46 1.04
CA ARG A 107 -0.09 -33.63 0.21
C ARG A 107 -1.38 -34.29 0.66
N ILE A 108 -2.50 -33.87 0.10
CA ILE A 108 -3.82 -34.45 0.39
C ILE A 108 -4.06 -35.67 -0.51
N ARG A 109 -4.38 -36.81 0.09
CA ARG A 109 -4.79 -38.03 -0.63
C ARG A 109 -6.32 -38.07 -0.70
N GLY A 110 -6.89 -37.92 -1.89
CA GLY A 110 -8.34 -37.94 -2.13
C GLY A 110 -8.70 -37.68 -3.59
N LYS A 111 -9.96 -37.93 -3.98
CA LYS A 111 -10.47 -37.53 -5.30
C LYS A 111 -10.66 -36.00 -5.31
N ALA A 112 -10.14 -35.32 -6.32
CA ALA A 112 -10.31 -33.87 -6.51
C ALA A 112 -11.75 -33.54 -6.97
N THR A 113 -12.73 -33.73 -6.10
CA THR A 113 -14.13 -33.38 -6.38
C THR A 113 -14.38 -31.90 -6.08
N PRO A 114 -15.28 -31.22 -6.82
CA PRO A 114 -15.60 -29.82 -6.59
C PRO A 114 -16.02 -29.52 -5.14
N SER A 115 -16.83 -30.40 -4.53
CA SER A 115 -17.30 -30.25 -3.15
C SER A 115 -16.18 -30.31 -2.12
N PHE A 116 -15.19 -31.20 -2.31
CA PHE A 116 -14.04 -31.30 -1.41
C PHE A 116 -13.15 -30.06 -1.51
N ASN A 117 -12.90 -29.56 -2.71
CA ASN A 117 -12.12 -28.33 -2.91
C ASN A 117 -12.82 -27.11 -2.28
N CYS A 118 -14.14 -26.97 -2.44
CA CYS A 118 -14.90 -25.91 -1.78
C CYS A 118 -14.82 -25.99 -0.25
N ALA A 119 -14.99 -27.20 0.33
CA ALA A 119 -14.89 -27.40 1.77
C ALA A 119 -13.46 -27.09 2.28
N PHE A 120 -12.44 -27.50 1.53
CA PHE A 120 -11.04 -27.21 1.84
C PHE A 120 -10.74 -25.71 1.81
N LEU A 121 -11.16 -24.99 0.76
CA LEU A 121 -11.01 -23.54 0.65
C LEU A 121 -11.80 -22.80 1.73
N PHE A 122 -13.01 -23.26 2.05
CA PHE A 122 -13.83 -22.68 3.11
C PHE A 122 -13.13 -22.79 4.47
N LEU A 123 -12.61 -23.98 4.79
CA LEU A 123 -11.86 -24.17 6.03
C LEU A 123 -10.58 -23.32 6.05
N ALA A 124 -9.81 -23.30 4.95
CA ALA A 124 -8.62 -22.47 4.82
C ALA A 124 -8.94 -20.98 4.98
N THR A 125 -10.10 -20.52 4.50
CA THR A 125 -10.56 -19.14 4.62
C THR A 125 -10.89 -18.80 6.08
N ILE A 126 -11.64 -19.65 6.78
CA ILE A 126 -11.96 -19.45 8.20
C ILE A 126 -10.67 -19.42 9.04
N THR A 127 -9.81 -20.43 8.85
CA THR A 127 -8.57 -20.54 9.62
C THR A 127 -7.62 -19.39 9.29
N GLY A 128 -7.52 -18.97 8.03
CA GLY A 128 -6.73 -17.80 7.62
C GLY A 128 -7.22 -16.50 8.24
N ASN A 129 -8.54 -16.30 8.32
CA ASN A 129 -9.15 -15.11 8.94
C ASN A 129 -8.87 -15.05 10.45
N ILE A 130 -8.81 -16.19 11.13
CA ILE A 130 -8.47 -16.25 12.56
C ILE A 130 -6.97 -15.99 12.80
N LEU A 131 -6.09 -16.51 11.92
CA LEU A 131 -4.64 -16.53 12.16
C LEU A 131 -3.91 -15.25 11.73
N GLY A 132 -4.48 -14.43 10.86
CA GLY A 132 -3.84 -13.19 10.49
C GLY A 132 -4.26 -12.70 9.12
N THR A 133 -5.37 -11.98 9.06
CA THR A 133 -5.45 -10.87 8.13
C THR A 133 -4.63 -9.76 8.75
N THR A 134 -3.43 -9.53 8.25
CA THR A 134 -2.81 -8.23 8.39
C THR A 134 -3.62 -7.27 7.52
N GLY A 135 -4.67 -6.75 8.16
CA GLY A 135 -5.83 -6.06 7.63
C GLY A 135 -6.97 -6.19 8.63
#